data_AF-A0AA42T261-F1
#
_entry.id   AF-A0AA42T261-F1
#
_cell.length_a   1.000
_cell.length_b   1.000
_cell.length_c   1.000
_cell.angle_alpha   90.00
_cell.angle_beta   90.00
_cell.angle_gamma   90.00
#
_symmetry.space_group_name_H-M   'P 1'
#
loop_
_entity.id
_entity.type
_entity.pdbx_description
1 polymer ?
#
loop_
_entity_poly.entity_id
_entity_poly.type
_entity_poly.pdbx_seq_one_letter_code
_entity_poly.pdbx_strand_id
1 'polypeptide(L)'
;MTDTPTLAAQPRRALLRMLPWALLLAPFLLLALWLQFGSREACAPQLLGVPQVYWALLGATRGLPLLILIFTLAQLPTALKVLRDGYFPPLDAVCLRPTLARRGPMIRLLRGYPMLIAPVLALGLVLLGHQAHEEVMHGRSIDDLQRALEADCHHP
;
A
#
# COMPACT_ATOMS: atom_id res chain seq x y z
N MET A 1 2.69 -14.63 -37.76
CA MET A 1 3.46 -14.94 -36.55
C MET A 1 3.97 -13.62 -35.99
N THR A 2 3.51 -13.21 -34.82
CA THR A 2 4.00 -11.97 -34.18
C THR A 2 5.26 -12.31 -33.40
N ASP A 3 6.40 -11.77 -33.81
CA ASP A 3 7.65 -11.88 -33.05
C ASP A 3 7.42 -11.35 -31.62
N THR A 4 7.49 -12.24 -30.63
CA THR A 4 7.43 -11.88 -29.22
C THR A 4 8.85 -11.58 -28.75
N PRO A 5 9.20 -10.32 -28.48
CA PRO A 5 10.54 -9.97 -28.02
C PRO A 5 10.80 -10.59 -26.64
N THR A 6 11.98 -11.19 -26.49
CA THR A 6 12.51 -11.72 -25.23
C THR A 6 13.30 -10.64 -24.51
N LEU A 7 12.96 -10.38 -23.25
CA LEU A 7 13.73 -9.50 -22.39
C LEU A 7 14.79 -10.30 -21.64
N ALA A 8 16.05 -9.86 -21.75
CA ALA A 8 17.16 -10.48 -21.02
C ALA A 8 17.04 -10.21 -19.51
N ALA A 9 17.45 -11.19 -18.70
CA ALA A 9 17.45 -11.04 -17.25
C ALA A 9 18.53 -10.05 -16.78
N GLN A 10 18.15 -9.16 -15.86
CA GLN A 10 19.06 -8.21 -15.20
C GLN A 10 18.83 -8.25 -13.68
N PRO A 11 19.18 -9.34 -12.99
CA PRO A 11 18.75 -9.62 -11.62
C PRO A 11 19.19 -8.55 -10.61
N ARG A 12 20.43 -8.04 -10.72
CA ARG A 12 20.95 -6.99 -9.81
C ARG A 12 20.14 -5.70 -9.92
N ARG A 13 19.88 -5.24 -11.14
CA ARG A 13 19.08 -4.02 -11.39
C ARG A 13 17.60 -4.23 -11.05
N ALA A 14 17.08 -5.44 -11.29
CA ALA A 14 15.71 -5.80 -10.93
C ALA A 14 15.50 -5.76 -9.41
N LEU A 15 16.43 -6.32 -8.62
CA LEU A 15 16.39 -6.27 -7.16
C LEU A 15 16.45 -4.83 -6.64
N LEU A 16 17.36 -4.01 -7.17
CA LEU A 16 17.45 -2.59 -6.80
C LEU A 16 16.16 -1.82 -7.13
N ARG A 17 15.52 -2.15 -8.26
CA ARG A 17 14.24 -1.55 -8.64
C ARG A 17 13.06 -2.06 -7.80
N MET A 18 13.18 -3.25 -7.20
CA MET A 18 12.20 -3.85 -6.29
C MET A 18 12.36 -3.38 -4.83
N LEU A 19 13.56 -2.96 -4.42
CA LEU A 19 13.86 -2.53 -3.05
C LEU A 19 12.91 -1.43 -2.51
N PRO A 20 12.60 -0.35 -3.26
CA PRO A 20 11.68 0.69 -2.77
C PRO A 20 10.27 0.13 -2.52
N TRP A 21 9.84 -0.84 -3.34
CA TRP A 21 8.53 -1.48 -3.20
C TRP A 21 8.49 -2.42 -2.00
N ALA A 22 9.57 -3.15 -1.73
CA ALA A 22 9.70 -3.96 -0.54
C ALA A 22 9.69 -3.09 0.73
N LEU A 23 10.39 -1.95 0.71
CA LEU A 23 10.36 -0.96 1.80
C LEU A 23 8.97 -0.36 2.00
N LEU A 24 8.22 -0.12 0.92
CA LEU A 24 6.86 0.43 0.99
C LEU A 24 5.83 -0.59 1.51
N LEU A 25 6.09 -1.89 1.36
CA LEU A 25 5.29 -2.98 1.93
C LEU A 25 5.69 -3.34 3.37
N ALA A 26 6.92 -3.03 3.79
CA ALA A 26 7.37 -3.25 5.17
C ALA A 26 6.42 -2.68 6.24
N PRO A 27 5.88 -1.45 6.14
CA PRO A 27 4.93 -0.92 7.13
C PRO A 27 3.62 -1.71 7.19
N PHE A 28 3.17 -2.37 6.12
CA PHE A 28 2.00 -3.26 6.17
C PHE A 28 2.28 -4.50 7.00
N LEU A 29 3.46 -5.10 6.81
CA LEU A 29 3.87 -6.26 7.57
C LEU A 29 4.05 -5.90 9.05
N LEU A 30 4.64 -4.74 9.31
CA LEU A 30 4.83 -4.23 10.66
C LEU A 30 3.49 -3.95 11.35
N LEU A 31 2.53 -3.32 10.65
CA LEU A 31 1.20 -3.06 11.18
C LEU A 31 0.42 -4.36 11.42
N ALA A 32 0.51 -5.33 10.52
CA ALA A 32 -0.14 -6.64 10.69
C ALA A 32 0.44 -7.42 11.88
N LEU A 33 1.77 -7.44 12.01
CA LEU A 33 2.45 -8.00 13.18
C LEU A 33 2.05 -7.25 14.46
N TRP A 34 1.95 -5.93 14.41
CA TRP A 34 1.53 -5.11 15.55
C TRP A 34 0.10 -5.41 15.97
N LEU A 35 -0.85 -5.52 15.04
CA LEU A 35 -2.24 -5.88 15.35
C LEU A 35 -2.35 -7.30 15.91
N GLN A 36 -1.50 -8.23 15.46
CA GLN A 36 -1.50 -9.61 15.92
C GLN A 36 -0.87 -9.80 17.30
N PHE A 37 0.21 -9.07 17.61
CA PHE A 37 1.00 -9.25 18.83
C PHE A 37 0.83 -8.13 19.87
N GLY A 38 0.66 -6.87 19.42
CA GLY A 38 0.51 -5.69 20.28
C GLY A 38 -0.91 -5.43 20.78
N SER A 39 -1.93 -6.06 20.19
CA SER A 39 -3.33 -5.91 20.63
C SER A 39 -3.63 -6.52 22.00
N ARG A 40 -2.72 -7.32 22.55
CA ARG A 40 -2.84 -7.89 23.90
C ARG A 40 -2.52 -6.90 25.02
N GLU A 41 -1.92 -5.75 24.68
CA GLU A 41 -1.57 -4.71 25.64
C GLU A 41 -2.23 -3.39 25.24
N ALA A 42 -3.57 -3.35 25.22
CA ALA A 42 -4.30 -2.08 25.07
C ALA A 42 -3.86 -1.05 26.15
N CYS A 43 -3.39 -1.53 27.31
CA CYS A 43 -2.83 -0.73 28.40
C CYS A 43 -1.30 -0.52 28.32
N ALA A 44 -0.64 -0.89 27.22
CA ALA A 44 0.80 -0.71 27.04
C ALA A 44 1.24 0.77 27.14
N PRO A 45 2.51 1.03 27.53
CA PRO A 45 3.02 2.38 27.66
C PRO A 45 2.87 3.20 26.37
N GLN A 46 2.57 4.49 26.55
CA GLN A 46 2.46 5.49 25.49
C GLN A 46 3.69 5.45 24.59
N LEU A 47 3.46 5.36 23.27
CA LEU A 47 4.53 5.49 22.29
C LEU A 47 4.60 6.96 21.87
N LEU A 48 5.73 7.63 22.17
CA LEU A 48 5.92 9.07 21.95
C LEU A 48 4.88 9.94 22.69
N GLY A 49 4.42 9.52 23.87
CA GLY A 49 3.42 10.25 24.66
C GLY A 49 1.99 10.14 24.13
N VAL A 50 1.74 9.24 23.17
CA VAL A 50 0.41 9.00 22.56
C VAL A 50 0.01 7.53 22.75
N PRO A 51 -1.28 7.24 23.04
CA PRO A 51 -1.76 5.87 23.18
C PRO A 51 -1.45 5.02 21.93
N GLN A 52 -0.97 3.79 22.13
CA GLN A 52 -0.64 2.89 21.01
C GLN A 52 -1.86 2.56 20.14
N VAL A 53 -3.05 2.52 20.74
CA VAL A 53 -4.33 2.33 20.05
C VAL A 53 -4.59 3.44 19.02
N TYR A 54 -4.22 4.69 19.33
CA TYR A 54 -4.35 5.80 18.40
C TYR A 54 -3.43 5.64 17.18
N TRP A 55 -2.19 5.19 17.39
CA TRP A 55 -1.26 4.90 16.28
C TRP A 55 -1.76 3.77 15.39
N ALA A 56 -2.34 2.71 15.97
CA ALA A 56 -2.95 1.62 15.22
C ALA A 56 -4.15 2.12 14.39
N LEU A 57 -5.02 2.94 15.00
CA LEU A 57 -6.17 3.55 14.32
C LEU A 57 -5.70 4.45 13.17
N LEU A 58 -4.75 5.36 13.42
CA LEU A 58 -4.18 6.25 12.41
C LEU A 58 -3.52 5.48 11.27
N GLY A 59 -2.77 4.44 11.61
CA GLY A 59 -2.11 3.54 10.66
C GLY A 59 -3.11 2.80 9.76
N ALA A 60 -4.16 2.22 10.34
CA ALA A 60 -5.17 1.47 9.60
C ALA A 60 -6.07 2.37 8.73
N THR A 61 -6.48 3.52 9.26
CA THR A 61 -7.48 4.40 8.61
C THR A 61 -6.86 5.43 7.66
N ARG A 62 -5.63 5.89 7.91
CA ARG A 62 -4.97 6.89 7.05
C ARG A 62 -3.67 6.39 6.46
N GLY A 63 -2.79 5.80 7.27
CA GLY A 63 -1.48 5.34 6.81
C GLY A 63 -1.59 4.33 5.67
N LEU A 64 -2.38 3.29 5.86
CA LEU A 64 -2.54 2.18 4.93
C LEU A 64 -3.19 2.60 3.59
N PRO A 65 -4.34 3.32 3.56
CA PRO A 65 -4.88 3.86 2.32
C PRO A 65 -3.91 4.77 1.56
N LEU A 66 -3.18 5.62 2.28
CA LEU A 66 -2.25 6.58 1.67
C LEU A 66 -1.03 5.87 1.06
N LEU A 67 -0.54 4.80 1.70
CA LEU A 67 0.50 3.95 1.12
C LEU A 67 0.00 3.22 -0.15
N ILE A 68 -1.24 2.71 -0.17
CA ILE A 68 -1.83 2.11 -1.38
C ILE A 68 -1.90 3.16 -2.50
N LEU A 69 -2.28 4.40 -2.19
CA LEU A 69 -2.31 5.48 -3.17
C LEU A 69 -0.91 5.78 -3.73
N ILE A 70 0.10 5.93 -2.87
CA ILE A 70 1.49 6.14 -3.32
C ILE A 70 1.94 4.97 -4.20
N PHE A 71 1.64 3.73 -3.80
CA PHE A 71 2.01 2.53 -4.54
C PHE A 71 1.41 2.54 -5.95
N THR A 72 0.12 2.82 -6.06
CA THR A 72 -0.61 2.82 -7.33
C THR A 72 -0.19 3.98 -8.23
N LEU A 73 0.06 5.18 -7.67
CA LEU A 73 0.59 6.32 -8.41
C LEU A 73 1.98 6.03 -9.00
N ALA A 74 2.87 5.37 -8.26
CA ALA A 74 4.20 5.03 -8.74
C ALA A 74 4.18 4.00 -9.89
N GLN A 75 3.06 3.28 -10.11
CA GLN A 75 2.86 2.38 -11.26
C GLN A 75 2.29 3.08 -12.51
N LEU A 76 1.83 4.34 -12.41
CA LEU A 76 1.26 5.09 -13.54
C LEU A 76 2.17 5.16 -14.78
N PRO A 77 3.49 5.45 -14.66
CA PRO A 77 4.37 5.49 -15.83
C PRO A 77 4.42 4.13 -16.57
N THR A 78 4.38 3.04 -15.81
CA THR A 78 4.32 1.68 -16.36
C THR A 78 2.99 1.46 -17.07
N ALA A 79 1.87 1.86 -16.45
CA ALA A 79 0.53 1.74 -17.03
C ALA A 79 0.43 2.47 -18.39
N LEU A 80 0.93 3.71 -18.45
CA LEU A 80 0.94 4.52 -19.67
C LEU A 80 1.78 3.88 -20.77
N LYS A 81 2.96 3.33 -20.43
CA LYS A 81 3.78 2.57 -21.40
C LYS A 81 3.07 1.33 -21.93
N VAL A 82 2.41 0.57 -21.05
CA VAL A 82 1.65 -0.63 -21.45
C VAL A 82 0.48 -0.28 -22.35
N LEU A 83 -0.23 0.81 -22.07
CA LEU A 83 -1.33 1.29 -22.92
C LEU A 83 -0.83 1.79 -24.28
N ARG A 84 0.26 2.57 -24.30
CA ARG A 84 0.88 3.11 -25.51
C ARG A 84 1.45 2.00 -26.39
N ASP A 85 2.38 1.21 -25.85
CA ASP A 85 3.17 0.26 -26.62
C ASP A 85 2.40 -1.08 -26.80
N GLY A 86 1.45 -1.38 -25.92
CA GLY A 86 0.61 -2.58 -25.99
C GLY A 86 1.32 -3.87 -25.57
N TYR A 87 2.53 -3.77 -25.02
CA TYR A 87 3.32 -4.89 -24.50
C TYR A 87 3.29 -4.93 -22.97
N PHE A 88 3.22 -6.13 -22.40
CA PHE A 88 3.47 -6.35 -20.98
C PHE A 88 4.42 -7.55 -20.77
N PRO A 89 5.48 -7.40 -19.96
CA PRO A 89 5.98 -6.14 -19.41
C PRO A 89 6.46 -5.16 -20.52
N PRO A 90 6.64 -3.86 -20.23
CA PRO A 90 7.21 -2.90 -21.18
C PRO A 90 8.56 -3.38 -21.74
N LEU A 91 8.90 -3.00 -22.97
CA LEU A 91 10.13 -3.48 -23.63
C LEU A 91 11.43 -2.97 -22.97
N ASP A 92 11.35 -1.89 -22.21
CA ASP A 92 12.42 -1.31 -21.41
C ASP A 92 12.38 -1.78 -19.93
N ALA A 93 11.55 -2.79 -19.62
CA ALA A 93 11.44 -3.32 -18.27
C ALA A 93 12.66 -4.15 -17.87
N VAL A 94 13.03 -4.04 -16.60
CA VAL A 94 14.13 -4.79 -15.99
C VAL A 94 13.53 -6.03 -15.30
N CYS A 95 13.83 -7.22 -15.80
CA CYS A 95 13.25 -8.47 -15.32
C CYS A 95 14.27 -9.30 -14.51
N LEU A 96 13.79 -10.02 -13.49
CA LEU A 96 14.59 -10.95 -12.70
C LEU A 96 14.99 -12.21 -13.50
N ARG A 97 14.13 -12.62 -14.43
CA ARG A 97 14.26 -13.82 -15.25
C ARG A 97 14.01 -13.46 -16.71
N PRO A 98 14.52 -14.24 -17.68
CA PRO A 98 14.20 -14.03 -19.08
C PRO A 98 12.67 -14.11 -19.25
N THR A 99 12.07 -13.05 -19.78
CA THR A 99 10.61 -12.90 -19.82
C THR A 99 10.17 -12.54 -21.24
N LEU A 100 9.13 -13.22 -21.73
CA LEU A 100 8.52 -12.90 -23.02
C LEU A 100 7.56 -11.72 -22.87
N ALA A 101 7.78 -10.65 -23.61
CA ALA A 101 6.83 -9.54 -23.66
C ALA A 101 5.68 -9.89 -24.61
N ARG A 102 4.46 -10.01 -24.05
CA ARG A 102 3.26 -10.32 -24.82
C ARG A 102 2.59 -9.03 -25.29
N ARG A 103 2.18 -9.00 -26.55
CA ARG A 103 1.38 -7.92 -27.14
C ARG A 103 -0.07 -8.37 -27.32
N GLY A 104 -1.01 -7.46 -27.09
CA GLY A 104 -2.39 -7.69 -27.51
C GLY A 104 -3.39 -6.73 -26.87
N PRO A 105 -4.60 -6.61 -27.42
CA PRO A 105 -5.66 -5.77 -26.85
C PRO A 105 -6.04 -6.24 -25.43
N MET A 106 -5.99 -7.55 -25.18
CA MET A 106 -6.26 -8.15 -23.87
C MET A 106 -5.24 -7.73 -22.81
N ILE A 107 -3.99 -7.44 -23.18
CA ILE A 107 -2.97 -6.92 -22.25
C ILE A 107 -3.31 -5.51 -21.79
N ARG A 108 -3.79 -4.66 -22.70
CA ARG A 108 -4.27 -3.32 -22.34
C ARG A 108 -5.46 -3.39 -21.39
N LEU A 109 -6.37 -4.34 -21.63
CA LEU A 109 -7.55 -4.55 -20.80
C LEU A 109 -7.25 -5.09 -19.40
N LEU A 110 -6.37 -6.09 -19.29
CA LEU A 110 -6.09 -6.79 -18.03
C LEU A 110 -4.97 -6.18 -17.20
N ARG A 111 -4.08 -5.39 -17.81
CA ARG A 111 -2.92 -4.80 -17.13
C ARG A 111 -2.90 -3.29 -17.22
N GLY A 112 -3.12 -2.74 -18.42
CA GLY A 112 -3.06 -1.29 -18.66
C GLY A 112 -4.15 -0.51 -17.91
N TYR A 113 -5.43 -0.76 -18.21
CA TYR A 113 -6.54 -0.03 -17.58
C TYR A 113 -6.64 -0.25 -16.06
N PRO A 114 -6.46 -1.47 -15.52
CA PRO A 114 -6.51 -1.67 -14.07
C PRO A 114 -5.41 -0.88 -13.36
N MET A 115 -4.19 -0.82 -13.90
CA MET A 115 -3.12 0.01 -13.32
C MET A 115 -3.41 1.52 -13.41
N LEU A 116 -4.16 1.96 -14.43
CA LEU A 116 -4.58 3.35 -14.58
C LEU A 116 -5.74 3.72 -13.64
N ILE A 117 -6.67 2.80 -13.40
CA ILE A 117 -7.85 2.99 -12.54
C ILE A 117 -7.49 2.83 -11.05
N ALA A 118 -6.50 1.99 -10.73
CA ALA A 118 -6.04 1.74 -9.37
C ALA A 118 -5.82 3.00 -8.51
N PRO A 119 -5.14 4.08 -8.98
CA PRO A 119 -4.98 5.29 -8.17
C PRO A 119 -6.31 6.00 -7.86
N VAL A 120 -7.29 5.94 -8.76
CA VAL A 120 -8.63 6.52 -8.51
C VAL A 120 -9.34 5.73 -7.41
N LEU A 121 -9.27 4.39 -7.46
CA LEU A 121 -9.83 3.53 -6.40
C LEU A 121 -9.09 3.74 -5.07
N ALA A 122 -7.77 3.87 -5.11
CA ALA A 122 -6.96 4.13 -3.92
C ALA A 122 -7.26 5.51 -3.31
N LEU A 123 -7.54 6.52 -4.13
CA LEU A 123 -8.01 7.82 -3.64
C LEU A 123 -9.36 7.69 -2.93
N GLY A 124 -10.28 6.89 -3.48
CA GLY A 124 -11.54 6.55 -2.80
C GLY A 124 -11.32 5.90 -1.44
N LEU A 125 -10.36 4.96 -1.33
CA LEU A 125 -9.98 4.36 -0.04
C LEU A 125 -9.41 5.37 0.95
N VAL A 126 -8.63 6.35 0.49
CA VAL A 126 -8.11 7.43 1.35
C VAL A 126 -9.25 8.27 1.91
N LEU A 127 -10.23 8.62 1.08
CA LEU A 127 -11.41 9.38 1.51
C LEU A 127 -12.26 8.58 2.51
N LEU A 128 -12.53 7.30 2.22
CA LEU A 128 -13.26 6.41 3.12
C LEU A 128 -12.52 6.22 4.44
N GLY A 129 -11.21 6.02 4.39
CA GLY A 129 -10.37 5.90 5.57
C GLY A 129 -10.36 7.17 6.42
N HIS A 130 -10.37 8.34 5.78
CA HIS A 130 -10.51 9.61 6.48
C HIS A 130 -11.86 9.74 7.19
N GLN A 131 -12.96 9.43 6.52
CA GLN A 131 -14.31 9.44 7.11
C GLN A 131 -14.43 8.43 8.25
N ALA A 132 -13.96 7.20 8.07
CA ALA A 132 -13.95 6.18 9.12
C ALA A 132 -13.12 6.61 10.33
N HIS A 133 -12.02 7.34 10.12
CA HIS A 133 -11.23 7.90 11.23
C HIS A 133 -12.03 8.96 12.00
N GLU A 134 -12.71 9.87 11.30
CA GLU A 134 -13.55 10.90 11.94
C GLU A 134 -14.73 10.30 12.70
N GLU A 135 -15.39 9.30 12.11
CA GLU A 135 -16.46 8.54 12.75
C GLU A 135 -15.97 7.80 14.00
N VAL A 136 -14.84 7.08 13.93
CA VAL A 136 -14.33 6.37 15.11
C VAL A 136 -13.89 7.35 16.20
N MET A 137 -13.25 8.45 15.82
CA MET A 137 -12.82 9.46 16.80
C MET A 137 -14.00 10.26 17.37
N HIS A 138 -15.18 10.34 16.72
CA HIS A 138 -16.33 11.15 17.17
C HIS A 138 -15.96 12.61 17.55
N GLY A 139 -14.87 13.16 16.99
CA GLY A 139 -14.30 14.44 17.42
C GLY A 139 -13.65 14.47 18.81
N ARG A 140 -13.45 13.32 19.47
CA ARG A 140 -12.71 13.18 20.72
C ARG A 140 -11.26 13.60 20.54
N SER A 141 -10.73 14.32 21.53
CA SER A 141 -9.31 14.64 21.58
C SER A 141 -8.50 13.38 21.93
N ILE A 142 -7.20 13.38 21.60
CA ILE A 142 -6.27 12.31 21.98
C ILE A 142 -6.30 12.09 23.51
N ASP A 143 -6.48 13.18 24.27
CA ASP A 143 -6.58 13.16 25.74
C ASP A 143 -7.83 12.43 26.23
N ASP A 144 -8.96 12.55 25.53
CA ASP A 144 -10.19 11.83 25.89
C ASP A 144 -10.07 10.33 25.59
N LEU A 145 -9.37 9.98 24.51
CA LEU A 145 -9.08 8.59 24.18
C LEU A 145 -8.17 7.95 25.25
N GLN A 146 -7.20 8.72 25.74
CA GLN A 146 -6.30 8.28 26.79
C GLN A 146 -7.01 8.13 28.13
N ARG A 147 -7.86 9.09 28.54
CA ARG A 147 -8.65 8.99 29.76
C ARG A 147 -9.62 7.80 29.73
N ALA A 148 -10.23 7.51 28.57
CA ALA A 148 -11.07 6.33 28.40
C ALA A 148 -10.26 5.03 28.54
N LEU A 149 -9.06 4.97 27.94
CA LEU A 149 -8.16 3.82 28.08
C LEU A 149 -7.72 3.62 29.54
N GLU A 150 -7.34 4.69 30.24
CA GLU A 150 -6.93 4.63 31.65
C GLU A 150 -8.07 4.16 32.56
N ALA A 151 -9.32 4.57 32.27
CA ALA A 151 -10.50 4.12 33.00
C ALA A 151 -10.80 2.62 32.81
N ASP A 152 -10.73 2.12 31.57
CA ASP A 152 -10.93 0.70 31.26
C ASP A 152 -9.78 -0.18 31.78
N CYS A 153 -8.56 0.33 31.85
CA CYS A 153 -7.41 -0.40 32.39
C CYS A 153 -7.39 -0.49 33.93
N HIS A 154 -8.12 0.38 34.63
CA HIS A 154 -8.20 0.39 36.10
C HIS A 154 -9.39 -0.38 36.70
N HIS A 155 -10.34 -0.82 35.87
CA HIS A 155 -11.43 -1.71 36.28
C HIS A 155 -11.33 -3.05 35.53
N PRO A 156 -10.75 -4.10 36.16
CA PRO A 156 -10.74 -5.46 35.60
C PRO A 156 -12.11 -6.12 35.62
#